data_AF-A0A842CTM1-F1
#
_entry.id   AF-A0A842CTM1-F1
#
_cell.length_a   1.000
_cell.length_b   1.000
_cell.length_c   1.000
_cell.angle_alpha   90.00
_cell.angle_beta   90.00
_cell.angle_gamma   90.00
#
_symmetry.space_group_name_H-M   'P 1'
#
loop_
_entity.id
_entity.type
_entity.pdbx_description
1 polymer ?
#
loop_
_entity_poly.entity_id
_entity_poly.type
_entity_poly.pdbx_seq_one_letter_code
_entity_poly.pdbx_strand_id
1 'polypeptide(L)'
;MSEIFMRENKLMQDEILKKLTGNSIGKYTRENLQRQLNDLMDERTAKKRQKWAHETIKSVLGERTDIKDFTKTDQINLRHRGIVHAELAQFFNISTGKLSRVIGSVSENNGFDRELFQRERDEHFV
;
A
#
# COMPACT_ATOMS: atom_id res chain seq x y z
N MET A 1 9.61 -6.87 6.07
CA MET A 1 9.11 -7.12 7.44
C MET A 1 9.18 -8.62 7.70
N SER A 2 9.73 -9.07 8.83
CA SER A 2 9.95 -10.49 9.10
C SER A 2 8.65 -11.20 9.52
N GLU A 3 8.58 -12.50 9.25
CA GLU A 3 7.49 -13.41 9.67
C GLU A 3 7.27 -13.40 11.20
N ILE A 4 8.32 -13.06 11.94
CA ILE A 4 8.35 -12.89 13.40
C ILE A 4 7.37 -11.80 13.85
N PHE A 5 7.34 -10.64 13.19
CA PHE A 5 6.45 -9.53 13.55
C PHE A 5 4.97 -9.91 13.42
N MET A 6 4.59 -10.68 12.39
CA MET A 6 3.21 -11.14 12.20
C MET A 6 2.78 -12.15 13.26
N ARG A 7 3.72 -12.95 13.75
CA ARG A 7 3.50 -13.89 14.85
C ARG A 7 3.27 -13.13 16.17
N GLU A 8 4.08 -12.10 16.44
CA GLU A 8 3.93 -11.23 17.61
C GLU A 8 2.60 -10.48 17.64
N ASN A 9 2.18 -9.90 16.50
CA ASN A 9 0.89 -9.21 16.40
C ASN A 9 -0.28 -10.17 16.69
N LYS A 10 -0.24 -11.41 16.17
CA LYS A 10 -1.24 -12.44 16.48
C LYS A 10 -1.26 -12.80 17.98
N LEU A 11 -0.10 -12.96 18.61
CA LEU A 11 0.00 -13.25 20.04
C LEU A 11 -0.60 -12.13 20.89
N MET A 12 -0.33 -10.88 20.54
CA MET A 12 -0.93 -9.71 21.20
C MET A 12 -2.45 -9.67 21.04
N GLN A 13 -2.98 -9.99 19.85
CA GLN A 13 -4.43 -10.11 19.62
C GLN A 13 -5.05 -11.19 20.53
N ASP A 14 -4.43 -12.37 20.61
CA ASP A 14 -4.91 -13.48 21.43
C ASP A 14 -4.89 -13.15 22.94
N GLU A 15 -3.88 -12.41 23.41
CA GLU A 15 -3.84 -11.92 24.80
C GLU A 15 -4.92 -10.88 25.11
N ILE A 16 -5.16 -9.93 24.22
CA ILE A 16 -6.21 -8.91 24.39
C ILE A 16 -7.58 -9.58 24.40
N LEU A 17 -7.83 -10.53 23.49
CA LEU A 17 -9.07 -11.30 23.45
C LEU A 17 -9.30 -12.07 24.75
N LYS A 18 -8.29 -12.76 25.29
CA LYS A 18 -8.38 -13.44 26.59
C LYS A 18 -8.79 -12.48 27.70
N LYS A 19 -8.17 -11.29 27.77
CA LYS A 19 -8.50 -10.25 28.74
C LYS A 19 -9.93 -9.73 28.57
N LEU A 20 -10.38 -9.54 27.32
CA LEU A 20 -11.75 -9.09 26.99
C LEU A 20 -12.84 -10.12 27.33
N THR A 21 -12.53 -11.41 27.21
CA THR A 21 -13.46 -12.51 27.55
C THR A 21 -13.47 -12.88 29.03
N GLY A 22 -12.54 -12.35 29.83
CA GLY A 22 -12.48 -12.61 31.27
C GLY A 22 -13.60 -11.92 32.05
N ASN A 23 -14.12 -12.60 33.08
CA ASN A 23 -15.04 -11.98 34.04
C ASN A 23 -14.27 -10.99 34.92
N SER A 24 -14.81 -9.78 35.11
CA SER A 24 -14.34 -8.67 35.99
C SER A 24 -13.47 -7.53 35.41
N ILE A 25 -13.47 -7.28 34.10
CA ILE A 25 -12.84 -6.05 33.55
C ILE A 25 -13.77 -4.82 33.64
N GLY A 26 -13.25 -3.72 34.19
CA GLY A 26 -13.95 -2.43 34.23
C GLY A 26 -14.17 -1.83 32.83
N LYS A 27 -15.21 -0.99 32.71
CA LYS A 27 -15.64 -0.38 31.43
C LYS A 27 -14.49 0.33 30.68
N TYR A 28 -13.72 1.16 31.38
CA TYR A 28 -12.60 1.90 30.80
C TYR A 28 -11.52 0.96 30.22
N THR A 29 -11.15 -0.08 30.97
CA THR A 29 -10.17 -1.08 30.54
C THR A 29 -10.67 -1.84 29.31
N ARG A 30 -11.96 -2.18 29.28
CA ARG A 30 -12.59 -2.84 28.13
C ARG A 30 -12.54 -1.96 26.87
N GLU A 31 -12.88 -0.68 26.97
CA GLU A 31 -12.83 0.26 25.85
C GLU A 31 -11.41 0.45 25.31
N ASN A 32 -10.41 0.55 26.20
CA ASN A 32 -9.01 0.69 25.79
C ASN A 32 -8.48 -0.57 25.09
N LEU A 33 -8.78 -1.76 25.64
CA LEU A 33 -8.40 -3.04 25.03
C LEU A 33 -9.08 -3.24 23.66
N GLN A 34 -10.34 -2.83 23.53
CA GLN A 34 -11.05 -2.90 22.24
C GLN A 34 -10.40 -1.99 21.19
N ARG A 35 -9.97 -0.77 21.57
CA ARG A 35 -9.25 0.14 20.67
C ARG A 35 -7.94 -0.48 20.21
N GLN A 36 -7.13 -0.99 21.14
CA GLN A 36 -5.86 -1.66 20.83
C GLN A 36 -6.06 -2.87 19.89
N LEU A 37 -7.11 -3.65 20.11
CA LEU A 37 -7.44 -4.77 19.24
C LEU A 37 -7.79 -4.30 17.82
N ASN A 38 -8.58 -3.24 17.69
CA ASN A 38 -8.93 -2.67 16.39
C ASN A 38 -7.67 -2.15 15.67
N ASP A 39 -6.79 -1.42 16.37
CA ASP A 39 -5.55 -0.89 15.80
C ASP A 39 -4.64 -2.03 15.26
N LEU A 40 -4.50 -3.12 16.02
CA LEU A 40 -3.73 -4.29 15.61
C LEU A 40 -4.35 -5.01 14.40
N MET A 41 -5.69 -5.05 14.32
CA MET A 41 -6.42 -5.65 13.20
C MET A 41 -6.32 -4.80 11.94
N ASP A 42 -6.37 -3.47 12.07
CA ASP A 42 -6.21 -2.52 10.98
C ASP A 42 -4.78 -2.57 10.42
N GLU A 43 -3.77 -2.62 11.28
CA GLU A 43 -2.37 -2.76 10.87
C GLU A 43 -2.16 -4.07 10.09
N ARG A 44 -2.71 -5.19 10.58
CA ARG A 44 -2.62 -6.48 9.89
C ARG A 44 -3.35 -6.46 8.54
N THR A 45 -4.50 -5.79 8.47
CA THR A 45 -5.29 -5.64 7.24
C THR A 45 -4.55 -4.78 6.22
N ALA A 46 -3.99 -3.65 6.64
CA ALA A 46 -3.17 -2.77 5.81
C ALA A 46 -1.94 -3.50 5.25
N LYS A 47 -1.24 -4.31 6.07
CA LYS A 47 -0.09 -5.09 5.61
C LYS A 47 -0.47 -6.19 4.63
N LYS A 48 -1.57 -6.91 4.89
CA LYS A 48 -2.11 -7.90 3.94
C LYS A 48 -2.45 -7.24 2.61
N ARG A 49 -3.10 -6.08 2.65
CA ARG A 49 -3.45 -5.27 1.48
C ARG A 49 -2.19 -4.86 0.72
N GLN A 50 -1.18 -4.33 1.41
CA GLN A 50 0.11 -3.95 0.82
C GLN A 50 0.80 -5.15 0.15
N LYS A 51 0.86 -6.30 0.82
CA LYS A 51 1.46 -7.51 0.26
C LYS A 51 0.73 -7.97 -1.00
N TRP A 52 -0.60 -8.08 -0.92
CA TRP A 52 -1.44 -8.45 -2.06
C TRP A 52 -1.27 -7.46 -3.23
N ALA A 53 -1.21 -6.16 -2.94
CA ALA A 53 -1.03 -5.13 -3.97
C ALA A 53 0.35 -5.28 -4.63
N HIS A 54 1.40 -5.48 -3.85
CA HIS A 54 2.77 -5.69 -4.34
C HIS A 54 2.88 -6.93 -5.24
N GLU A 55 2.30 -8.05 -4.83
CA GLU A 55 2.27 -9.29 -5.61
C GLU A 55 1.44 -9.12 -6.90
N THR A 56 0.30 -8.43 -6.80
CA THR A 56 -0.56 -8.14 -7.94
C THR A 56 0.15 -7.25 -8.96
N ILE A 57 0.82 -6.19 -8.51
CA ILE A 57 1.58 -5.28 -9.37
C ILE A 57 2.70 -6.04 -10.08
N LYS A 58 3.48 -6.85 -9.35
CA LYS A 58 4.50 -7.72 -9.96
C LYS A 58 3.93 -8.69 -11.00
N SER A 59 2.76 -9.26 -10.75
CA SER A 59 2.14 -10.20 -11.71
C SER A 59 1.74 -9.54 -13.04
N VAL A 60 1.44 -8.23 -13.03
CA VAL A 60 1.09 -7.48 -14.23
C VAL A 60 2.32 -6.93 -14.94
N LEU A 61 3.26 -6.37 -14.18
CA LEU A 61 4.43 -5.71 -14.75
C LEU A 61 5.53 -6.71 -15.14
N GLY A 62 5.59 -7.87 -14.48
CA GLY A 62 6.67 -8.84 -14.65
C GLY A 62 8.00 -8.29 -14.13
N GLU A 63 9.02 -8.30 -14.97
CA GLU A 63 10.35 -7.76 -14.67
C GLU A 63 10.42 -6.22 -14.81
N ARG A 64 9.39 -5.59 -15.40
CA ARG A 64 9.32 -4.13 -15.62
C ARG A 64 9.05 -3.40 -14.32
N THR A 65 10.11 -3.10 -13.58
CA THR A 65 10.02 -2.43 -12.28
C THR A 65 10.35 -0.94 -12.33
N ASP A 66 10.89 -0.44 -13.46
CA ASP A 66 11.04 0.99 -13.69
C ASP A 66 9.71 1.57 -14.17
N ILE A 67 9.31 2.69 -13.57
CA ILE A 67 8.09 3.41 -13.92
C ILE A 67 8.11 3.92 -15.37
N LYS A 68 9.29 4.06 -15.98
CA LYS A 68 9.42 4.44 -17.40
C LYS A 68 8.83 3.41 -18.36
N ASP A 69 8.81 2.14 -17.96
CA ASP A 69 8.28 1.04 -18.77
C ASP A 69 6.77 0.84 -18.53
N PHE A 70 6.15 1.72 -17.73
CA PHE A 70 4.75 1.68 -17.38
C PHE A 70 3.88 2.13 -18.56
N THR A 71 2.96 1.27 -18.99
CA THR A 71 2.10 1.53 -20.14
C THR A 71 0.64 1.73 -19.74
N LYS A 72 -0.16 2.25 -20.68
CA LYS A 72 -1.61 2.42 -20.50
C LYS A 72 -2.32 1.08 -20.26
N THR A 73 -1.83 0.01 -20.90
CA THR A 73 -2.33 -1.34 -20.69
C THR A 73 -2.09 -1.82 -19.26
N ASP A 74 -0.90 -1.54 -18.70
CA ASP A 74 -0.59 -1.88 -17.31
C ASP A 74 -1.50 -1.14 -16.34
N GLN A 75 -1.73 0.16 -16.58
CA GLN A 75 -2.66 0.97 -15.78
C GLN A 75 -4.08 0.39 -15.79
N ILE A 76 -4.61 0.05 -16.97
CA ILE A 76 -5.96 -0.52 -17.10
C ILE A 76 -6.05 -1.86 -16.36
N ASN A 77 -5.06 -2.74 -16.55
CA ASN A 77 -5.00 -4.05 -15.91
C ASN A 77 -4.94 -3.94 -14.38
N LEU A 78 -4.14 -3.03 -13.85
CA LEU A 78 -4.03 -2.80 -12.40
C LEU A 78 -5.30 -2.20 -11.82
N ARG A 79 -5.95 -1.28 -12.55
CA ARG A 79 -7.24 -0.71 -12.13
C ARG A 79 -8.34 -1.77 -12.10
N HIS A 80 -8.42 -2.65 -13.10
CA HIS A 80 -9.38 -3.77 -13.10
C HIS A 80 -9.15 -4.76 -11.96
N ARG A 81 -7.91 -4.89 -11.50
CA ARG A 81 -7.58 -5.70 -10.31
C ARG A 81 -7.80 -4.97 -8.99
N GLY A 82 -8.26 -3.72 -9.03
CA GLY A 82 -8.56 -2.93 -7.84
C GLY A 82 -7.34 -2.33 -7.14
N ILE A 83 -6.22 -2.16 -7.86
CA ILE A 83 -5.04 -1.47 -7.36
C ILE A 83 -5.28 0.05 -7.42
N VAL A 84 -5.05 0.73 -6.30
CA VAL A 84 -5.21 2.18 -6.22
C VAL A 84 -3.89 2.91 -6.43
N HIS A 85 -3.94 4.20 -6.77
CA HIS A 85 -2.75 5.00 -7.04
C HIS A 85 -1.77 5.04 -5.85
N ALA A 86 -2.25 5.04 -4.61
CA ALA A 86 -1.39 5.02 -3.44
C ALA A 86 -0.50 3.75 -3.38
N GLU A 87 -1.05 2.59 -3.76
CA GLU A 87 -0.34 1.31 -3.76
C GLU A 87 0.70 1.25 -4.88
N LEU A 88 0.34 1.76 -6.06
CA LEU A 88 1.25 1.94 -7.19
C LEU A 88 2.40 2.90 -6.87
N ALA A 89 2.11 4.02 -6.21
CA ALA A 89 3.11 5.02 -5.84
C ALA A 89 4.10 4.45 -4.83
N GLN A 90 3.58 3.69 -3.86
CA GLN A 90 4.39 2.96 -2.89
C GLN A 90 5.26 1.89 -3.57
N PHE A 91 4.73 1.15 -4.54
CA PHE A 91 5.48 0.13 -5.29
C PHE A 91 6.68 0.73 -6.04
N PHE A 92 6.48 1.85 -6.74
CA PHE A 92 7.54 2.54 -7.48
C PHE A 92 8.41 3.46 -6.61
N ASN A 93 8.12 3.56 -5.30
CA ASN A 93 8.79 4.46 -4.37
C ASN A 93 8.82 5.93 -4.86
N ILE A 94 7.66 6.43 -5.31
CA ILE A 94 7.48 7.82 -5.73
C ILE A 94 6.29 8.46 -5.03
N SER A 95 6.21 9.79 -5.06
CA SER A 95 5.02 10.49 -4.53
C SER A 95 3.78 10.22 -5.39
N THR A 96 2.61 10.25 -4.75
CA THR A 96 1.32 10.09 -5.44
C THR A 96 1.06 11.18 -6.48
N GLY A 97 1.55 12.40 -6.23
CA GLY A 97 1.50 13.50 -7.20
C GLY A 97 2.31 13.18 -8.47
N LYS A 98 3.55 12.70 -8.30
CA LYS A 98 4.41 12.28 -9.42
C LYS A 98 3.81 11.13 -10.20
N LEU A 99 3.23 10.13 -9.52
CA LEU A 99 2.52 9.02 -10.17
C LEU A 99 1.33 9.54 -10.99
N SER A 100 0.54 10.46 -10.45
CA SER A 100 -0.65 10.98 -11.13
C SER A 100 -0.30 11.67 -12.44
N ARG A 101 0.84 12.37 -12.49
CA ARG A 101 1.35 13.00 -13.73
C ARG A 101 1.84 11.96 -14.73
N VAL A 102 2.57 10.94 -14.28
CA VAL A 102 2.99 9.81 -15.13
C VAL A 102 1.76 9.10 -15.73
N ILE A 103 0.76 8.84 -14.91
CA ILE A 103 -0.51 8.24 -15.35
C ILE A 103 -1.23 9.13 -16.36
N GLY A 104 -1.25 10.45 -16.14
CA GLY A 104 -1.82 11.43 -17.07
C GLY A 104 -1.10 11.38 -18.43
N SER A 105 0.22 11.46 -18.41
CA SER A 105 1.08 11.35 -19.60
C SER A 105 0.88 10.03 -20.36
N VAL A 106 0.83 8.90 -19.65
CA VAL A 106 0.57 7.57 -20.24
C VAL A 106 -0.83 7.47 -20.85
N SER A 107 -1.82 8.15 -20.25
CA SER A 107 -3.20 8.17 -20.74
C SER A 107 -3.34 8.95 -22.05
N GLU A 108 -2.58 10.05 -22.20
CA GLU A 108 -2.58 10.96 -23.35
C GLU A 108 -1.72 10.45 -24.50
N ASN A 109 -0.53 9.89 -24.22
CA ASN A 109 0.49 9.58 -25.24
C ASN A 109 0.62 8.08 -25.58
N ASN A 110 -0.23 7.22 -25.02
CA ASN A 110 -0.07 5.75 -25.12
C ASN A 110 1.30 5.22 -24.63
N GLY A 111 2.05 6.01 -23.84
CA GLY A 111 3.39 5.69 -23.35
C GLY A 111 3.94 6.78 -22.42
N PHE A 112 5.06 6.49 -21.76
CA PHE A 112 5.72 7.36 -20.79
C PHE A 112 6.40 8.56 -21.48
N ASP A 113 5.99 9.80 -21.19
CA ASP A 113 6.69 11.00 -21.65
C ASP A 113 7.94 11.26 -20.81
N ARG A 114 9.09 10.87 -21.37
CA ARG A 114 10.40 10.99 -20.73
C ARG A 114 10.87 12.44 -20.60
N GLU A 115 10.43 13.34 -21.47
CA GLU A 115 10.82 14.76 -21.39
C GLU A 115 10.09 15.49 -20.27
N LEU A 116 8.78 15.25 -20.12
CA LEU A 116 7.98 15.82 -19.03
C LEU A 116 8.56 15.44 -17.66
N PHE A 117 8.93 14.17 -17.48
CA PHE A 117 9.49 13.68 -16.22
C PHE A 117 10.89 14.22 -15.90
N GLN A 118 11.68 14.54 -16.93
CA GLN A 118 13.01 15.10 -16.75
C GLN A 118 12.94 16.57 -16.35
N ARG A 119 12.08 17.37 -17.01
CA ARG A 119 11.87 18.79 -16.68
C ARG A 119 11.43 19.00 -15.23
N GLU A 120 10.50 18.18 -14.74
CA GLU A 120 10.02 18.28 -13.36
C GLU A 120 11.02 17.82 -12.30
N ARG A 121 12.04 17.03 -12.67
CA ARG A 121 13.14 16.68 -11.77
C ARG A 121 14.01 17.90 -11.48
N ASP A 122 14.23 18.71 -12.50
CA ASP A 122 15.16 19.83 -12.46
C ASP A 122 14.51 21.08 -11.83
N GLU A 123 13.17 21.22 -11.90
CA GLU A 123 12.42 22.32 -11.26
C GLU A 123 12.32 22.24 -9.73
N HIS A 124 12.63 21.09 -9.11
CA HIS A 124 12.57 20.92 -7.65
C HIS A 124 13.94 21.03 -6.94
N PHE A 125 14.99 21.46 -7.65
CA PHE A 125 16.34 21.70 -7.11
C PHE A 125 16.81 23.16 -7.19
N VAL A 126 15.88 24.12 -7.34
CA VAL A 126 16.14 25.57 -7.20
C VAL A 126 15.33 26.14 -6.04
#